data_AF-A0AB36JPZ8-F1
#
_entry.id   AF-A0AB36JPZ8-F1
#
_cell.length_a   1.000
_cell.length_b   1.000
_cell.length_c   1.000
_cell.angle_alpha   90.00
_cell.angle_beta   90.00
_cell.angle_gamma   90.00
#
_symmetry.space_group_name_H-M   'P 1'
#
loop_
_entity.id
_entity.type
_entity.pdbx_description
1 polymer ?
#
loop_
_entity_poly.entity_id
_entity_poly.type
_entity_poly.pdbx_seq_one_letter_code
_entity_poly.pdbx_strand_id
1 'polypeptide(L)'
;MIEQTLSEWKAEGVNRFGEDVEQHVFKCPKCGRENKVIEFKEYADSPDSAVTNCIGRYNKSIGCDWAAYGLFRTLGKGRVVIMPNGEKLEVFDFGGAYDK
;
A
#
# COMPACT_ATOMS: atom_id res chain seq x y z
N MET A 1 -12.03 7.22 -5.30
CA MET A 1 -10.62 7.05 -4.89
C MET A 1 -9.98 8.42 -4.84
N ILE A 2 -9.08 8.66 -3.89
CA ILE A 2 -8.30 9.90 -3.82
C ILE A 2 -7.25 9.83 -4.93
N GLU A 3 -7.13 10.88 -5.74
CA GLU A 3 -6.09 11.05 -6.76
C GLU A 3 -5.13 12.15 -6.31
N GLN A 4 -3.83 11.89 -6.42
CA GLN A 4 -2.78 12.78 -5.93
C GLN A 4 -1.44 12.50 -6.62
N THR A 5 -0.56 13.49 -6.66
CA THR A 5 0.81 13.31 -7.17
C THR A 5 1.65 12.44 -6.25
N LEU A 6 2.74 11.87 -6.79
CA LEU A 6 3.72 11.10 -6.01
C LEU A 6 4.25 11.89 -4.80
N SER A 7 4.49 13.20 -4.96
CA SER A 7 4.97 14.06 -3.87
C SER A 7 3.92 14.27 -2.78
N GLU A 8 2.66 14.49 -3.16
CA GLU A 8 1.56 14.67 -2.19
C GLU A 8 1.31 13.38 -1.41
N TRP A 9 1.29 12.23 -2.11
CA TRP A 9 1.12 10.92 -1.47
C TRP A 9 2.24 10.60 -0.48
N LYS A 10 3.51 10.88 -0.85
CA LYS A 10 4.65 10.72 0.06
C LYS A 10 4.54 11.63 1.28
N ALA A 11 4.19 12.90 1.08
CA ALA A 11 4.00 13.85 2.17
C ALA A 11 2.88 13.41 3.13
N GLU A 12 1.77 12.87 2.61
CA GLU A 12 0.71 12.31 3.44
C GLU A 12 1.18 11.10 4.25
N GLY A 13 1.94 10.18 3.62
CA GLY A 13 2.53 9.03 4.31
C GLY A 13 3.41 9.46 5.48
N VAL A 14 4.29 10.43 5.25
CA VAL A 14 5.15 11.00 6.31
C VAL A 14 4.33 11.67 7.40
N ASN A 15 3.30 12.44 7.06
CA ASN A 15 2.44 13.08 8.06
C ASN A 15 1.74 12.04 8.98
N ARG A 16 1.29 10.93 8.39
CA ARG A 16 0.60 9.85 9.10
C ARG A 16 1.53 9.02 9.97
N PHE A 17 2.66 8.58 9.43
CA PHE A 17 3.47 7.50 10.03
C PHE A 17 4.90 7.92 10.39
N GLY A 18 5.33 9.12 10.00
CA GLY A 18 6.71 9.58 10.13
C GLY A 18 7.58 9.27 8.91
N GLU A 19 8.83 9.72 8.97
CA GLU A 19 9.81 9.59 7.87
C GLU A 19 10.23 8.14 7.59
N ASP A 20 10.15 7.26 8.59
CA ASP A 20 10.48 5.85 8.42
C ASP A 20 9.36 5.13 7.64
N VAL A 21 9.58 4.96 6.33
CA VAL A 21 8.70 4.24 5.41
C VAL A 21 8.40 2.81 5.84
N GLU A 22 9.26 2.18 6.64
CA GLU A 22 9.02 0.82 7.15
C GLU A 22 7.87 0.79 8.17
N GLN A 23 7.54 1.93 8.77
CA GLN A 23 6.40 2.10 9.65
C GLN A 23 5.10 2.38 8.90
N HIS A 24 5.14 2.67 7.60
CA HIS A 24 3.95 3.00 6.82
C HIS A 24 3.05 1.78 6.68
N VAL A 25 1.74 2.04 6.66
CA VAL A 25 0.71 1.00 6.67
C VAL A 25 -0.23 1.18 5.50
N PHE A 26 -0.53 0.07 4.81
CA PHE A 26 -1.44 0.03 3.67
C PHE A 26 -2.57 -0.98 3.88
N LYS A 27 -3.81 -0.56 3.62
CA LYS A 27 -5.00 -1.37 3.83
C LYS A 27 -5.36 -2.16 2.58
N CYS A 28 -5.38 -3.48 2.69
CA CYS A 28 -5.82 -4.35 1.61
C CYS A 28 -7.31 -4.08 1.30
N PRO A 29 -7.69 -3.76 0.05
CA PRO A 29 -9.07 -3.43 -0.31
C PRO A 29 -10.00 -4.65 -0.30
N LYS A 30 -9.44 -5.86 -0.42
CA LYS A 30 -10.19 -7.12 -0.42
C LYS A 30 -10.48 -7.62 1.00
N CYS A 31 -9.44 -7.83 1.81
CA CYS A 31 -9.59 -8.46 3.13
C CYS A 31 -9.55 -7.46 4.30
N GLY A 32 -9.24 -6.18 4.05
CA GLY A 32 -9.17 -5.15 5.09
C GLY A 32 -7.92 -5.20 5.98
N ARG A 33 -7.02 -6.18 5.78
CA ARG A 33 -5.75 -6.26 6.54
C ARG A 33 -4.94 -4.99 6.38
N GLU A 34 -4.36 -4.54 7.48
CA GLU A 34 -3.33 -3.51 7.52
C GLU A 34 -1.96 -4.16 7.32
N ASN A 35 -1.29 -3.78 6.24
CA ASN A 35 -0.02 -4.33 5.79
C ASN A 35 1.05 -3.28 6.12
N LYS A 36 1.91 -3.58 7.08
CA LYS A 36 3.01 -2.68 7.44
C LYS A 36 4.21 -2.99 6.55
N VAL A 37 4.87 -1.97 6.01
CA VAL A 37 5.99 -2.14 5.06
C VAL A 37 7.08 -3.05 5.61
N ILE A 38 7.43 -2.93 6.90
CA ILE A 38 8.41 -3.80 7.56
C ILE A 38 8.09 -5.30 7.44
N GLU A 39 6.81 -5.71 7.40
CA GLU A 39 6.40 -7.12 7.31
C GLU A 39 6.87 -7.78 6.00
N PHE A 40 7.10 -6.99 4.95
CA PHE A 40 7.46 -7.51 3.63
C PHE A 40 8.95 -7.81 3.50
N LYS A 41 9.80 -7.29 4.39
CA LYS A 41 11.25 -7.50 4.35
C LYS A 41 11.66 -8.97 4.35
N GLU A 42 10.88 -9.81 5.04
CA GLU A 42 11.18 -11.24 5.16
C GLU A 42 10.66 -12.05 3.97
N TYR A 43 9.60 -11.57 3.30
CA TYR A 43 8.82 -12.39 2.37
C TYR A 43 8.83 -11.91 0.91
N ALA A 44 9.22 -10.67 0.63
CA ALA A 44 9.19 -10.08 -0.70
C ALA A 44 10.56 -9.52 -1.11
N ASP A 45 10.80 -9.41 -2.42
CA ASP A 45 12.04 -8.82 -2.96
C ASP A 45 12.18 -7.33 -2.60
N SER A 46 11.05 -6.64 -2.38
CA SER A 46 11.02 -5.25 -1.94
C SER A 46 9.91 -5.02 -0.91
N PRO A 47 10.21 -4.35 0.24
CA PRO A 47 9.22 -3.94 1.22
C PRO A 47 8.11 -3.04 0.64
N ASP A 48 8.42 -2.25 -0.39
CA ASP A 48 7.47 -1.38 -1.09
C ASP A 48 6.32 -2.17 -1.76
N SER A 49 6.46 -3.50 -1.86
CA SER A 49 5.37 -4.38 -2.30
C SER A 49 4.09 -4.20 -1.47
N ALA A 50 4.19 -3.75 -0.21
CA ALA A 50 3.06 -3.43 0.65
C ALA A 50 2.10 -2.39 0.05
N VAL A 51 2.60 -1.50 -0.80
CA VAL A 51 1.81 -0.45 -1.48
C VAL A 51 0.77 -1.05 -2.42
N THR A 52 1.02 -2.24 -2.98
CA THR A 52 0.17 -2.85 -4.02
C THR A 52 -0.23 -4.29 -3.75
N ASN A 53 0.28 -4.94 -2.70
CA ASN A 53 0.04 -6.36 -2.45
C ASN A 53 -0.36 -6.59 -0.99
N CYS A 54 -1.28 -7.53 -0.79
CA CYS A 54 -1.52 -8.09 0.54
C CYS A 54 -0.35 -9.03 0.89
N ILE A 55 0.16 -8.99 2.13
CA ILE A 55 1.29 -9.83 2.53
C ILE A 55 0.99 -11.33 2.37
N GLY A 56 -0.29 -11.72 2.43
CA GLY A 56 -0.76 -13.07 2.17
C GLY A 56 -0.41 -13.63 0.78
N ARG A 57 -0.06 -12.76 -0.17
CA ARG A 57 0.52 -13.14 -1.46
C ARG A 57 1.87 -13.84 -1.30
N TYR A 58 2.66 -13.40 -0.34
CA TYR A 58 4.01 -13.89 -0.07
C TYR A 58 4.03 -14.90 1.07
N ASN A 59 3.34 -14.60 2.18
CA ASN A 59 3.18 -15.50 3.31
C ASN A 59 1.82 -16.21 3.25
N LYS A 60 1.81 -17.45 2.75
CA LYS A 60 0.59 -18.24 2.56
C LYS A 60 -0.14 -18.57 3.86
N SER A 61 0.51 -18.49 5.03
CA SER A 61 -0.15 -18.71 6.33
C SER A 61 -1.11 -17.58 6.72
N ILE A 62 -0.92 -16.36 6.20
CA ILE A 62 -1.76 -15.20 6.48
C ILE A 62 -3.06 -15.23 5.65
N GLY A 63 -2.99 -15.82 4.45
CA GLY A 63 -4.09 -15.87 3.50
C GLY A 63 -4.36 -14.52 2.80
N CYS A 64 -5.25 -14.55 1.79
CA CYS A 64 -5.51 -13.45 0.84
C CYS A 64 -4.33 -13.09 -0.08
N ASP A 65 -4.46 -13.48 -1.35
CA ASP A 65 -3.49 -13.25 -2.42
C ASP A 65 -3.85 -12.02 -3.30
N TRP A 66 -4.37 -10.95 -2.69
CA TRP A 66 -4.84 -9.79 -3.47
C TRP A 66 -3.68 -8.85 -3.87
N ALA A 67 -3.81 -8.27 -5.06
CA ALA A 67 -2.92 -7.23 -5.57
C ALA A 67 -3.72 -6.09 -6.21
N ALA A 68 -3.14 -4.88 -6.25
CA ALA A 68 -3.74 -3.66 -6.80
C ALA A 68 -3.74 -3.61 -8.33
N TYR A 69 -3.13 -4.60 -8.99
CA TYR A 69 -3.07 -4.76 -10.45
C TYR A 69 -3.94 -5.93 -10.92
N GLY A 70 -4.16 -6.02 -12.23
CA GLY A 70 -5.06 -7.01 -12.84
C GLY A 70 -6.50 -6.51 -12.99
N LEU A 71 -7.44 -7.44 -13.20
CA LEU A 71 -8.81 -7.12 -13.64
C LEU A 71 -9.59 -6.22 -12.68
N PHE A 72 -9.45 -6.44 -11.37
CA PHE A 72 -10.26 -5.77 -10.35
C PHE A 72 -9.51 -4.69 -9.56
N ARG A 73 -8.21 -4.52 -9.85
CA ARG A 73 -7.33 -3.52 -9.26
C ARG A 73 -7.53 -3.36 -7.75
N THR A 74 -7.84 -2.15 -7.29
CA THR A 74 -8.06 -1.84 -5.86
C THR A 74 -9.52 -1.97 -5.41
N LEU A 75 -10.40 -2.57 -6.22
CA LEU A 75 -11.85 -2.66 -5.94
C LEU A 75 -12.51 -1.28 -5.70
N GLY A 76 -11.93 -0.21 -6.24
CA GLY A 76 -12.38 1.17 -6.03
C GLY A 76 -12.12 1.72 -4.63
N LYS A 77 -11.39 0.98 -3.78
CA LYS A 77 -11.08 1.32 -2.38
C LYS A 77 -9.63 1.74 -2.16
N GLY A 78 -8.84 1.89 -3.22
CA GLY A 78 -7.46 2.35 -3.17
C GLY A 78 -7.32 3.84 -3.47
N ARG A 79 -6.12 4.19 -3.95
CA ARG A 79 -5.74 5.53 -4.38
C ARG A 79 -5.17 5.49 -5.78
N VAL A 80 -5.19 6.64 -6.44
CA VAL A 80 -4.49 6.86 -7.70
C VAL A 80 -3.30 7.80 -7.44
N VAL A 81 -2.10 7.32 -7.72
CA VAL A 81 -0.86 8.12 -7.63
C VAL A 81 -0.44 8.52 -9.04
N ILE A 82 -0.35 9.83 -9.27
CA ILE A 82 0.15 10.41 -10.53
C ILE A 82 1.67 10.50 -10.45
N MET A 83 2.34 9.73 -11.30
CA MET A 83 3.79 9.71 -11.44
C MET A 83 4.29 10.96 -12.18
N PRO A 84 5.58 11.34 -12.03
CA PRO A 84 6.13 12.53 -12.69
C PRO A 84 6.02 12.54 -14.23
N ASN A 85 5.93 11.36 -14.85
CA ASN A 85 5.71 11.18 -16.29
C ASN A 85 4.22 11.25 -16.70
N GLY A 86 3.30 11.51 -15.76
CA GLY A 86 1.85 11.55 -15.98
C GLY A 86 1.15 10.19 -15.91
N GLU A 87 1.89 9.09 -15.71
CA GLU A 87 1.30 7.77 -15.52
C GLU A 87 0.49 7.70 -14.22
N LYS A 88 -0.65 7.02 -14.25
CA LYS A 88 -1.53 6.84 -13.09
C LYS A 88 -1.44 5.41 -12.59
N LEU A 89 -0.96 5.25 -11.35
CA LEU A 89 -0.86 3.95 -10.68
C LEU A 89 -1.93 3.82 -9.60
N GLU A 90 -2.62 2.68 -9.58
CA GLU A 90 -3.50 2.34 -8.46
C GLU A 90 -2.73 1.62 -7.36
N VAL A 91 -2.87 2.12 -6.13
CA VAL A 91 -2.23 1.61 -4.93
C VAL A 91 -3.26 1.37 -3.83
N PHE A 92 -2.93 0.57 -2.83
CA PHE A 92 -3.76 0.43 -1.64
C PHE A 92 -3.90 1.76 -0.90
N ASP A 93 -5.00 1.95 -0.19
CA ASP A 93 -5.16 3.11 0.70
C ASP A 93 -4.24 2.98 1.90
N PHE A 94 -3.93 4.09 2.57
CA PHE A 94 -3.24 4.05 3.85
C PHE A 94 -4.12 3.34 4.89
N GLY A 95 -3.48 2.56 5.76
CA GLY A 95 -4.12 1.98 6.95
C GLY A 95 -4.29 3.00 8.08
N GLY A 96 -4.69 2.51 9.25
CA GLY A 96 -4.68 3.29 10.48
C GLY A 96 -3.26 3.71 10.87
N ALA A 97 -3.12 4.93 11.39
CA ALA A 97 -1.89 5.33 12.05
C ALA A 97 -1.70 4.45 13.29
N TYR A 98 -0.51 3.86 13.49
CA TYR A 98 -0.14 3.39 14.82
C TYR A 98 -0.07 4.63 15.72
N ASP A 99 -0.78 4.62 16.84
CA ASP A 99 -0.75 5.71 17.81
C ASP A 99 0.71 6.11 18.07
N LYS A 100 1.03 7.38 17.80
CA LYS A 100 2.38 7.96 17.96
C LYS A 100 2.77 8.00 19.43
#